data_AF-A0A800BYB9-F1
#
_entry.id   AF-A0A800BYB9-F1
#
_cell.length_a   1.000
_cell.length_b   1.000
_cell.length_c   1.000
_cell.angle_alpha   90.00
_cell.angle_beta   90.00
_cell.angle_gamma   90.00
#
_symmetry.space_group_name_H-M   'P 1'
#
loop_
_entity.id
_entity.type
_entity.pdbx_description
1 polymer ?
#
loop_
_entity_poly.entity_id
_entity_poly.type
_entity_poly.pdbx_seq_one_letter_code
_entity_poly.pdbx_strand_id
1 'polypeptide(L)'
;WATYCDPELASIGMNEKTAKAAGIDCKIWTENFADNDRALAEGEEHGKLKMILDSSEKPLGVQIVGPRAGDLIGEWVAILNGKVKLSTLAGAIHPYPTLTEINKRVAGSFLSPKIFSPTIKKGLKFFFNLKGAACDPSSEIR
;
A
#
# COMPACT_ATOMS: atom_id res chain seq x y z
N TRP A 1 0.47 17.40 -4.59
CA TRP A 1 0.62 18.03 -5.92
C TRP A 1 0.57 16.93 -6.97
N ALA A 2 0.26 17.29 -8.22
CA ALA A 2 0.27 16.38 -9.35
C ALA A 2 0.86 17.08 -10.58
N THR A 3 1.50 16.29 -11.43
CA THR A 3 2.03 16.68 -12.73
C THR A 3 1.40 15.75 -13.76
N TYR A 4 0.65 16.34 -14.69
CA TYR A 4 -0.13 15.62 -15.70
C TYR A 4 0.72 15.33 -16.95
N CYS A 5 1.86 14.67 -16.75
CA CYS A 5 2.63 14.03 -17.81
C CYS A 5 2.08 12.62 -18.10
N ASP A 6 2.68 11.92 -19.06
CA ASP A 6 2.31 10.54 -19.39
C ASP A 6 3.51 9.59 -19.15
N PRO A 7 3.44 8.69 -18.15
CA PRO A 7 2.38 8.57 -17.13
C PRO A 7 2.40 9.72 -16.11
N GLU A 8 1.28 9.94 -15.41
CA GLU A 8 1.16 11.01 -14.42
C GLU A 8 2.08 10.79 -13.21
N LEU A 9 2.45 11.90 -12.55
CA LEU A 9 3.20 11.88 -11.29
C LEU A 9 2.45 12.64 -10.21
N ALA A 10 2.22 12.03 -9.06
CA ALA A 10 1.58 12.66 -7.93
C ALA A 10 2.33 12.41 -6.62
N SER A 11 2.29 13.37 -5.71
CA SER A 11 2.90 13.23 -4.39
C SER A 11 2.21 14.06 -3.31
N ILE A 12 2.22 13.52 -2.10
CA ILE A 12 1.79 14.17 -0.86
C ILE A 12 2.75 13.79 0.28
N GLY A 13 3.02 14.72 1.19
CA GLY A 13 3.92 14.49 2.33
C GLY A 13 5.40 14.41 1.94
N MET A 14 6.19 13.68 2.74
CA MET A 14 7.63 13.50 2.54
C MET A 14 7.92 12.40 1.52
N ASN A 15 8.98 12.60 0.74
CA ASN A 15 9.68 11.53 0.04
C ASN A 15 10.92 11.08 0.83
N GLU A 16 11.57 9.98 0.41
CA GLU A 16 12.76 9.41 1.06
C GLU A 16 13.90 10.44 1.23
N LYS A 17 14.14 11.28 0.21
CA LYS A 17 15.18 12.31 0.25
C LYS A 17 14.88 13.34 1.33
N THR A 18 13.64 13.81 1.42
CA THR A 18 13.22 14.77 2.44
C THR A 18 13.15 14.16 3.84
N ALA A 19 12.76 12.88 3.97
CA ALA A 19 12.77 12.17 5.24
C ALA A 19 14.21 12.00 5.76
N LYS A 20 15.13 11.56 4.89
CA LYS A 20 16.55 11.44 5.20
C LYS A 20 17.18 12.79 5.56
N ALA A 21 16.86 13.85 4.83
CA ALA A 21 17.34 15.21 5.13
C ALA A 21 16.83 15.72 6.48
N ALA A 22 15.65 15.27 6.92
CA ALA A 22 15.09 15.58 8.23
C ALA A 22 15.59 14.65 9.35
N GLY A 23 16.49 13.69 9.06
CA GLY A 23 16.99 12.73 10.05
C GLY A 23 15.95 11.69 10.48
N ILE A 24 14.93 11.44 9.67
CA ILE A 24 13.86 10.48 9.97
C ILE A 24 14.19 9.17 9.26
N ASP A 25 14.34 8.08 10.02
CA ASP A 25 14.41 6.73 9.47
C ASP A 25 13.04 6.31 8.96
N CYS A 26 13.00 5.72 7.76
CA CYS A 26 11.75 5.38 7.10
C CYS A 26 11.82 4.07 6.31
N LYS A 27 10.67 3.39 6.25
CA LYS A 27 10.45 2.19 5.43
C LYS A 27 9.54 2.50 4.26
N ILE A 28 9.83 1.88 3.12
CA ILE A 28 9.07 2.06 1.88
C ILE A 28 8.26 0.80 1.62
N TRP A 29 6.99 0.98 1.27
CA TRP A 29 6.08 -0.04 0.79
C TRP A 29 5.64 0.32 -0.62
N THR A 30 5.56 -0.66 -1.52
CA THR A 30 5.30 -0.40 -2.94
C THR A 30 4.30 -1.37 -3.51
N GLU A 31 3.51 -0.90 -4.46
CA GLU A 31 2.64 -1.73 -5.31
C GLU A 31 2.82 -1.26 -6.76
N ASN A 32 2.89 -2.21 -7.70
CA ASN A 32 3.06 -1.89 -9.12
C ASN A 32 1.69 -1.88 -9.82
N PHE A 33 1.57 -1.07 -10.87
CA PHE A 33 0.36 -1.11 -11.70
C PHE A 33 0.26 -2.42 -12.49
N ALA A 34 1.37 -3.09 -12.78
CA ALA A 34 1.38 -4.45 -13.35
C ALA A 34 0.67 -5.50 -12.47
N ASP A 35 0.53 -5.25 -11.16
CA ASP A 35 -0.17 -6.14 -10.22
C ASP A 35 -1.65 -5.71 -10.01
N ASN A 36 -2.13 -4.72 -10.78
CA ASN A 36 -3.49 -4.22 -10.72
C ASN A 36 -4.29 -4.68 -11.96
N ASP A 37 -5.34 -5.47 -11.73
CA ASP A 37 -6.17 -6.04 -12.80
C ASP A 37 -6.80 -5.00 -13.73
N ARG A 38 -7.14 -3.81 -13.22
CA ARG A 38 -7.69 -2.74 -14.05
C ARG A 38 -6.62 -2.20 -15.00
N ALA A 39 -5.42 -1.95 -14.49
CA ALA A 39 -4.29 -1.46 -15.28
C ALA A 39 -3.88 -2.49 -16.35
N LEU A 40 -3.83 -3.78 -15.98
CA LEU A 40 -3.62 -4.89 -16.93
C LEU A 40 -4.68 -4.88 -18.04
N ALA A 41 -5.97 -4.77 -17.67
CA ALA A 41 -7.07 -4.77 -18.63
C ALA A 41 -7.06 -3.56 -19.58
N GLU A 42 -6.50 -2.43 -19.14
CA GLU A 42 -6.38 -1.19 -19.92
C GLU A 42 -5.02 -1.06 -20.64
N GLY A 43 -4.07 -1.98 -20.41
CA GLY A 43 -2.72 -1.92 -20.95
C GLY A 43 -1.83 -0.83 -20.34
N GLU A 44 -2.21 -0.31 -19.16
CA GLU A 44 -1.55 0.80 -18.46
C GLU A 44 -0.71 0.31 -17.26
N GLU A 45 0.14 -0.69 -17.49
CA GLU A 45 0.85 -1.43 -16.44
C GLU A 45 2.06 -0.69 -15.86
N HIS A 46 2.51 0.36 -16.55
CA HIS A 46 3.72 1.09 -16.21
C HIS A 46 3.51 2.06 -15.05
N GLY A 47 4.19 1.80 -13.94
CA GLY A 47 4.20 2.69 -12.80
C GLY A 47 4.19 1.94 -11.48
N LYS A 48 4.20 2.72 -10.40
CA LYS A 48 4.04 2.21 -9.05
C LYS A 48 3.59 3.29 -8.09
N LEU A 49 2.99 2.83 -7.00
CA LEU A 49 2.80 3.60 -5.79
C LEU A 49 3.93 3.29 -4.80
N LYS A 50 4.40 4.33 -4.09
CA LYS A 50 5.29 4.23 -2.93
C LYS A 50 4.66 4.89 -1.72
N MET A 51 4.50 4.14 -0.63
CA MET A 51 4.11 4.65 0.67
C MET A 51 5.31 4.64 1.61
N ILE A 52 5.51 5.75 2.33
CA ILE A 52 6.66 5.93 3.23
C ILE A 52 6.14 6.03 4.66
N LEU A 53 6.67 5.17 5.53
CA LEU A 53 6.34 5.13 6.95
C LEU A 53 7.58 5.40 7.79
N ASP A 54 7.44 6.12 8.91
CA ASP A 54 8.53 6.23 9.90
C ASP A 54 8.71 4.94 10.71
N SER A 55 9.70 4.95 11.61
CA SER A 55 9.96 3.85 12.54
C SER A 55 8.78 3.50 13.48
N SER A 56 7.88 4.46 13.71
CA SER A 56 6.64 4.29 14.48
C SER A 56 5.44 3.94 13.60
N GLU A 57 5.70 3.60 12.33
CA GLU A 57 4.72 3.18 11.34
C GLU A 57 3.69 4.25 10.96
N LYS A 58 4.01 5.52 11.24
CA LYS A 58 3.19 6.66 10.85
C LYS A 58 3.45 6.98 9.37
N PRO A 59 2.40 7.20 8.57
CA PRO A 59 2.55 7.70 7.21
C PRO A 59 3.25 9.06 7.17
N LEU A 60 4.35 9.13 6.42
CA LEU A 60 5.08 10.37 6.16
C LEU A 60 4.72 10.98 4.81
N GLY A 61 4.44 10.14 3.81
CA GLY A 61 4.07 10.58 2.48
C GLY A 61 3.85 9.43 1.51
N VAL A 62 3.32 9.80 0.34
CA VAL A 62 3.05 8.89 -0.76
C VAL A 62 3.49 9.54 -2.07
N GLN A 63 4.02 8.71 -2.98
CA GLN A 63 4.30 9.08 -4.36
C GLN A 63 3.68 8.04 -5.29
N ILE A 64 3.05 8.49 -6.36
CA ILE A 64 2.46 7.63 -7.38
C ILE A 64 3.00 8.09 -8.73
N VAL A 65 3.55 7.18 -9.50
CA VAL A 65 3.79 7.36 -10.94
C VAL A 65 2.97 6.30 -11.65
N GLY A 66 2.10 6.69 -12.57
CA GLY A 66 1.19 5.75 -13.24
C GLY A 66 -0.10 6.41 -13.73
N PRO A 67 -1.01 5.63 -14.32
CA PRO A 67 -2.27 6.16 -14.84
C PRO A 67 -3.11 6.77 -13.72
N ARG A 68 -3.66 7.95 -14.00
CA ARG A 68 -4.55 8.70 -13.08
C ARG A 68 -3.92 8.95 -11.69
N ALA A 69 -2.60 9.05 -11.59
CA ALA A 69 -1.89 9.28 -10.33
C ALA A 69 -2.43 10.51 -9.56
N GLY A 70 -2.80 11.58 -10.27
CA GLY A 70 -3.37 12.79 -9.70
C GLY A 70 -4.72 12.58 -9.01
N ASP A 71 -5.53 11.63 -9.48
CA ASP A 71 -6.80 11.27 -8.83
C ASP A 71 -6.55 10.32 -7.66
N LEU A 72 -5.69 9.32 -7.86
CA LEU A 72 -5.36 8.29 -6.87
C LEU A 72 -4.73 8.88 -5.59
N ILE A 73 -3.96 9.98 -5.72
CA ILE A 73 -3.33 10.64 -4.57
C ILE A 73 -4.36 11.30 -3.63
N GLY A 74 -5.59 11.56 -4.11
CA GLY A 74 -6.63 12.26 -3.35
C GLY A 74 -7.03 11.54 -2.07
N GLU A 75 -7.11 10.21 -2.09
CA GLU A 75 -7.46 9.40 -0.91
C GLU A 75 -6.45 9.56 0.23
N TRP A 76 -5.17 9.78 -0.11
CA TRP A 76 -4.09 9.96 0.85
C TRP A 76 -4.15 11.27 1.63
N VAL A 77 -4.95 12.25 1.17
CA VAL A 77 -5.23 13.48 1.94
C VAL A 77 -5.92 13.14 3.26
N ALA A 78 -6.90 12.23 3.25
CA ALA A 78 -7.60 11.82 4.47
C ALA A 78 -6.67 11.06 5.42
N ILE A 79 -5.73 10.28 4.89
CA ILE A 79 -4.76 9.52 5.69
C ILE A 79 -3.73 10.46 6.33
N LEU A 80 -3.07 11.31 5.55
CA LEU A 80 -1.96 12.15 6.02
C LEU A 80 -2.43 13.39 6.80
N ASN A 81 -3.46 14.08 6.30
CA ASN A 81 -3.96 15.31 6.93
C ASN A 81 -5.10 15.03 7.89
N GLY A 82 -6.00 14.10 7.53
CA GLY A 82 -7.14 13.69 8.34
C GLY A 82 -6.81 12.66 9.43
N LYS A 83 -5.57 12.14 9.47
CA LYS A 83 -5.10 11.14 10.44
C LYS A 83 -5.93 9.86 10.48
N VAL A 84 -6.53 9.49 9.34
CA VAL A 84 -7.22 8.21 9.19
C VAL A 84 -6.18 7.07 9.23
N LYS A 85 -6.50 5.98 9.94
CA LYS A 85 -5.57 4.85 10.12
C LYS A 85 -5.41 4.07 8.82
N LEU A 86 -4.21 3.55 8.55
CA LEU A 86 -3.95 2.66 7.41
C LEU A 86 -4.81 1.38 7.43
N SER A 87 -5.17 0.89 8.63
CA SER A 87 -6.10 -0.23 8.77
C SER A 87 -7.50 0.08 8.23
N THR A 88 -7.92 1.35 8.29
CA THR A 88 -9.20 1.80 7.71
C THR A 88 -9.13 1.76 6.19
N LEU A 89 -8.02 2.24 5.59
CA LEU A 89 -7.80 2.17 4.14
C LEU A 89 -7.78 0.72 3.64
N ALA A 90 -7.01 -0.15 4.30
CA ALA A 90 -6.91 -1.56 3.94
C ALA A 90 -8.23 -2.34 4.14
N GLY A 91 -9.01 -1.97 5.16
CA GLY A 91 -10.30 -2.58 5.46
C GLY A 91 -11.47 -2.04 4.62
N ALA A 92 -11.28 -0.91 3.92
CA ALA A 92 -12.33 -0.32 3.12
C ALA A 92 -12.68 -1.18 1.89
N ILE A 93 -13.96 -1.17 1.52
CA ILE A 93 -14.45 -1.82 0.31
C ILE A 93 -14.17 -0.87 -0.86
N HIS A 94 -13.12 -1.17 -1.61
CA HIS A 94 -12.83 -0.51 -2.88
C HIS A 94 -13.60 -1.23 -3.99
N PRO A 95 -14.19 -0.51 -4.96
CA PRO A 95 -14.77 -1.14 -6.15
C PRO A 95 -13.70 -1.92 -6.94
N TYR A 96 -14.14 -3.01 -7.57
CA TYR A 96 -13.29 -3.90 -8.37
C TYR A 96 -13.90 -4.13 -9.77
N PRO A 97 -13.10 -4.15 -10.85
CA PRO A 97 -11.68 -3.75 -10.90
C PRO A 97 -11.54 -2.22 -11.05
N THR A 98 -10.71 -1.59 -10.21
CA THR A 98 -10.35 -0.16 -10.33
C THR A 98 -8.87 0.10 -10.05
N LEU A 99 -8.33 1.18 -10.62
CA LEU A 99 -6.97 1.62 -10.31
C LEU A 99 -6.81 1.97 -8.82
N THR A 100 -7.86 2.48 -8.17
CA THR A 100 -7.87 2.87 -6.74
C THR A 100 -7.50 1.72 -5.81
N GLU A 101 -7.70 0.47 -6.21
CA GLU A 101 -7.29 -0.69 -5.41
C GLU A 101 -5.80 -0.72 -5.08
N ILE A 102 -4.94 -0.02 -5.85
CA ILE A 102 -3.52 0.10 -5.54
C ILE A 102 -3.27 0.76 -4.17
N ASN A 103 -4.12 1.71 -3.76
CA ASN A 103 -4.05 2.36 -2.44
C ASN A 103 -4.39 1.36 -1.32
N LYS A 104 -5.43 0.54 -1.53
CA LYS A 104 -5.78 -0.54 -0.61
C LYS A 104 -4.67 -1.59 -0.50
N ARG A 105 -4.11 -2.02 -1.63
CA ARG A 105 -3.07 -3.06 -1.68
C ARG A 105 -1.82 -2.64 -0.92
N VAL A 106 -1.32 -1.41 -1.08
CA VAL A 106 -0.09 -0.98 -0.39
C VAL A 106 -0.27 -0.92 1.13
N ALA A 107 -1.46 -0.51 1.59
CA ALA A 107 -1.78 -0.50 3.01
C ALA A 107 -1.95 -1.94 3.53
N GLY A 108 -2.53 -2.81 2.71
CA GLY A 108 -2.66 -4.23 2.96
C GLY A 108 -1.31 -4.96 3.05
N SER A 109 -0.36 -4.68 2.16
CA SER A 109 0.97 -5.30 2.16
C SER A 109 1.77 -4.93 3.40
N PHE A 110 1.62 -3.69 3.89
CA PHE A 110 2.15 -3.28 5.20
C PHE A 110 1.52 -4.04 6.38
N LEU A 111 0.19 -4.26 6.35
CA LEU A 111 -0.53 -4.89 7.47
C LEU A 111 -0.46 -6.43 7.47
N SER A 112 -0.32 -7.05 6.30
CA SER A 112 -0.37 -8.49 6.10
C SER A 112 0.62 -9.26 7.00
N PRO A 113 1.92 -8.88 7.09
CA PRO A 113 2.88 -9.57 7.96
C PRO A 113 2.47 -9.56 9.45
N LYS A 114 1.74 -8.52 9.90
CA LYS A 114 1.28 -8.41 11.28
C LYS A 114 0.07 -9.28 11.55
N ILE A 115 -0.91 -9.23 10.65
CA ILE A 115 -2.15 -10.01 10.73
C ILE A 115 -1.84 -11.51 10.68
N PHE A 116 -0.92 -11.91 9.80
CA PHE A 116 -0.54 -13.32 9.63
C PHE A 116 0.67 -13.73 10.47
N SER A 117 0.95 -12.99 11.54
CA SER A 117 2.05 -13.31 12.46
C SER A 117 1.85 -14.67 13.16
N PRO A 118 2.95 -15.36 13.55
CA PRO A 118 2.86 -16.67 14.21
C PRO A 118 2.01 -16.64 15.48
N THR A 119 2.03 -15.53 16.23
CA THR A 119 1.25 -15.35 17.44
C THR A 119 -0.25 -15.36 17.14
N ILE A 120 -0.70 -14.61 16.13
CA ILE A 120 -2.12 -14.59 15.74
C ILE A 120 -2.54 -15.95 15.19
N LYS A 121 -1.72 -16.57 14.33
CA LYS A 121 -1.97 -17.92 13.80
C LYS A 121 -2.13 -18.95 14.93
N LYS A 122 -1.29 -18.90 15.97
CA LYS A 122 -1.40 -19.79 17.15
C LYS A 122 -2.68 -19.53 17.94
N GLY A 123 -3.04 -18.26 18.17
CA GLY A 123 -4.29 -17.90 18.84
C GLY A 123 -5.52 -18.41 18.08
N LEU A 124 -5.59 -18.18 16.78
CA LEU A 124 -6.68 -18.68 15.94
C LEU A 124 -6.79 -20.21 15.97
N LYS A 125 -5.66 -20.92 15.89
CA LYS A 125 -5.63 -22.39 16.03
C LYS A 125 -6.15 -22.85 17.38
N PHE A 126 -5.82 -22.14 18.46
CA PHE A 126 -6.26 -22.47 19.80
C PHE A 126 -7.78 -22.32 19.98
N PHE A 127 -8.37 -21.21 19.52
CA PHE A 127 -9.80 -20.93 19.71
C PHE A 127 -10.72 -21.65 18.71
N PHE A 128 -10.29 -21.78 17.45
CA PHE A 128 -11.14 -22.30 16.39
C PHE A 128 -10.79 -23.73 15.96
N ASN A 129 -9.82 -24.37 16.63
CA ASN A 129 -9.32 -25.72 16.32
C ASN A 129 -9.04 -25.93 14.82
N LEU A 130 -8.53 -24.87 14.17
CA LEU A 130 -8.28 -24.85 12.72
C LEU A 130 -7.22 -25.88 12.37
N LYS A 131 -7.63 -26.95 11.67
CA LYS A 131 -6.75 -27.98 11.11
C LYS A 131 -6.39 -27.61 9.68
N GLY A 132 -5.11 -27.38 9.42
CA GLY A 132 -4.58 -27.10 8.08
C GLY A 132 -3.21 -26.42 8.11
N ALA A 133 -2.36 -26.75 7.15
CA ALA A 133 -1.21 -25.93 6.81
C ALA A 133 -1.74 -24.71 6.05
N ALA A 134 -1.49 -23.50 6.55
CA ALA A 134 -1.68 -22.33 5.71
C ALA A 134 -0.66 -22.44 4.56
N CYS A 135 -1.08 -22.26 3.31
CA CYS A 135 -0.15 -22.12 2.19
C CYS A 135 0.87 -21.05 2.58
N ASP A 136 2.15 -21.38 2.48
CA ASP A 136 3.22 -20.47 2.81
C ASP A 136 3.49 -19.60 1.57
N PRO A 137 3.20 -18.29 1.57
CA PRO A 137 3.45 -17.46 0.40
C PRO A 137 4.94 -17.39 0.03
N SER A 138 5.87 -17.78 0.91
CA SER A 138 7.29 -17.95 0.56
C SER A 138 7.62 -19.21 -0.24
N SER A 139 6.69 -20.16 -0.43
CA SER A 139 6.96 -21.38 -1.22
C SER A 139 6.80 -21.21 -2.73
N GLU A 140 6.28 -20.07 -3.19
CA GLU A 140 6.12 -19.77 -4.63
C GLU A 140 7.24 -18.88 -5.20
N ILE A 141 8.21 -18.47 -4.38
CA ILE A 141 9.41 -17.77 -4.82
C ILE A 141 10.55 -18.79 -4.92
N ARG A 142 10.54 -19.59 -5.99
CA ARG A 142 11.67 -20.41 -6.47
C ARG A 142 11.77 -20.36 -7.97
#